data_AF-A0A401LRN9-F1
#
_entry.id   AF-A0A401LRN9-F1
#
_cell.length_a   1.000
_cell.length_b   1.000
_cell.length_c   1.000
_cell.angle_alpha   90.00
_cell.angle_beta   90.00
_cell.angle_gamma   90.00
#
_symmetry.space_group_name_H-M   'P 1'
#
loop_
_entity.id
_entity.type
_entity.pdbx_description
1 polymer ?
#
loop_
_entity_poly.entity_id
_entity_poly.type
_entity_poly.pdbx_seq_one_letter_code
_entity_poly.pdbx_strand_id
1 'polypeptide(L)'
;MKEIKYIKEAYFYNITLAISIIFCLFIIGGCQEKEDTNRFSNFSFLSPESDLITTSTSELSENDLIVISEAFQRLSIDTKNGLFHINESSGSQINISEKLFTFFKRIESTTNARIKLSGNQYVKAIVESRKKEQGDTLQNDCVARTIIAIAKDLGEPLPLLQVTDWIERQFGKEGVPGSALSSVLDHFFTKRRITTLPTSYKCGDTTTRIFGVLKLSPNAGHAVIIINISNGFVLYRDDQNSNMNACMISEIGNAYIISEVNADIIYNL
;
A
#
# COMPACT_ATOMS: atom_id res chain seq x y z
N MET A 1 -60.57 32.56 36.59
CA MET A 1 -59.34 33.04 35.90
C MET A 1 -58.07 32.22 36.21
N LYS A 2 -57.94 31.58 37.40
CA LYS A 2 -56.80 30.68 37.72
C LYS A 2 -56.83 29.33 36.98
N GLU A 3 -58.00 28.70 36.81
CA GLU A 3 -58.10 27.39 36.16
C GLU A 3 -57.67 27.39 34.68
N ILE A 4 -58.01 28.43 33.92
CA ILE A 4 -57.60 28.56 32.51
C ILE A 4 -56.06 28.67 32.38
N LYS A 5 -55.38 29.20 33.39
CA LYS A 5 -53.91 29.30 33.42
C LYS A 5 -53.28 27.92 33.67
N TYR A 6 -53.81 27.14 34.62
CA TYR A 6 -53.34 25.78 34.91
C TYR A 6 -53.55 24.82 33.72
N ILE A 7 -54.68 24.94 33.01
CA ILE A 7 -54.94 24.13 31.80
C ILE A 7 -53.93 24.45 30.71
N LYS A 8 -53.60 25.73 30.49
CA LYS A 8 -52.60 26.14 29.50
C LYS A 8 -51.18 25.69 29.86
N GLU A 9 -50.79 25.79 31.13
CA GLU A 9 -49.47 25.34 31.60
C GLU A 9 -49.30 23.82 31.51
N ALA A 10 -50.34 23.05 31.86
CA ALA A 10 -50.35 21.60 31.71
C ALA A 10 -50.30 21.17 30.23
N TYR A 11 -51.02 21.87 29.34
CA TYR A 11 -50.99 21.59 27.91
C TYR A 11 -49.61 21.89 27.30
N PHE A 12 -48.98 22.99 27.71
CA PHE A 12 -47.64 23.37 27.26
C PHE A 12 -46.58 22.37 27.74
N TYR A 13 -46.66 21.91 28.99
CA TYR A 13 -45.73 20.91 29.52
C TYR A 13 -45.86 19.56 28.79
N ASN A 14 -47.08 19.10 28.53
CA ASN A 14 -47.32 17.84 27.83
C ASN A 14 -46.86 17.89 26.36
N ILE A 15 -47.02 19.02 25.67
CA ILE A 15 -46.50 19.21 24.30
C ILE A 15 -44.96 19.23 24.30
N THR A 16 -44.34 19.94 25.23
CA THR A 16 -42.87 20.02 25.34
C THR A 16 -42.26 18.64 25.65
N LEU A 17 -42.92 17.85 26.51
CA LEU A 17 -42.51 16.48 26.83
C LEU A 17 -42.65 15.55 25.61
N ALA A 18 -43.75 15.64 24.87
CA ALA A 18 -43.98 14.84 23.67
C ALA A 18 -42.95 15.14 22.56
N ILE A 19 -42.61 16.42 22.34
CA ILE A 19 -41.58 16.83 21.38
C ILE A 19 -40.19 16.31 21.80
N SER A 20 -39.87 16.36 23.10
CA SER A 20 -38.59 15.84 23.62
C SER A 20 -38.46 14.32 23.43
N ILE A 21 -39.53 13.57 23.67
CA ILE A 21 -39.56 12.11 23.43
C ILE A 21 -39.40 11.78 21.94
N ILE A 22 -40.07 12.53 21.06
CA ILE A 22 -39.94 12.36 19.60
C ILE A 22 -38.51 12.66 19.16
N PHE A 23 -37.88 13.72 19.69
CA PHE A 23 -36.49 14.06 19.38
C PHE A 23 -35.51 12.99 19.88
N CYS A 24 -35.75 12.39 21.06
CA CYS A 24 -34.99 11.24 21.54
C CYS A 24 -35.16 9.99 20.65
N LEU A 25 -36.35 9.75 20.10
CA LEU A 25 -36.60 8.65 19.18
C LEU A 25 -35.89 8.84 17.82
N PHE A 26 -35.72 10.08 17.35
CA PHE A 26 -34.96 10.38 16.14
C PHE A 26 -33.44 10.25 16.31
N ILE A 27 -32.89 10.44 17.51
CA ILE A 27 -31.44 10.26 17.77
C ILE A 27 -31.07 8.77 17.88
N ILE A 28 -31.98 7.92 18.36
CA ILE A 28 -31.76 6.46 18.49
C ILE A 28 -32.07 5.73 17.17
N GLY A 29 -32.82 6.36 16.26
CA GLY A 29 -33.11 5.85 14.91
C GLY A 29 -32.05 6.16 13.85
N GLY A 30 -30.86 6.65 14.23
CA GLY A 30 -29.73 6.68 13.32
C GLY A 30 -29.42 5.24 12.90
N CYS A 31 -29.67 4.92 11.62
CA CYS A 31 -29.40 3.62 11.02
C CYS A 31 -28.07 3.04 11.53
N GLN A 32 -28.15 2.11 12.49
CA GLN A 32 -27.18 1.04 12.57
C GLN A 32 -27.46 0.18 11.34
N GLU A 33 -26.81 0.53 10.23
CA GLU A 33 -26.52 -0.44 9.20
C GLU A 33 -25.85 -1.60 9.93
N LYS A 34 -26.55 -2.74 10.02
CA LYS A 34 -26.01 -3.92 10.67
C LYS A 34 -24.72 -4.24 9.93
N GLU A 35 -23.57 -4.08 10.60
CA GLU A 35 -22.30 -4.62 10.10
C GLU A 35 -22.59 -6.07 9.70
N ASP A 36 -22.44 -6.36 8.40
CA ASP A 36 -22.57 -7.71 7.88
C ASP A 36 -21.34 -8.50 8.34
N THR A 37 -21.39 -8.94 9.60
CA THR A 37 -20.33 -9.72 10.26
C THR A 37 -20.09 -11.08 9.58
N ASN A 38 -20.89 -11.41 8.55
CA ASN A 38 -20.78 -12.64 7.77
C ASN A 38 -20.23 -12.45 6.35
N ARG A 39 -19.81 -11.23 5.94
CA ARG A 39 -19.28 -10.99 4.59
C ARG A 39 -18.19 -11.98 4.17
N PHE A 40 -17.42 -12.50 5.13
CA PHE A 40 -16.31 -13.43 4.89
C PHE A 40 -16.43 -14.78 5.61
N SER A 41 -17.61 -15.13 6.13
CA SER A 41 -17.80 -16.37 6.92
C SER A 41 -17.53 -17.65 6.11
N ASN A 42 -17.71 -17.60 4.79
CA ASN A 42 -17.49 -18.73 3.88
C ASN A 42 -16.08 -18.77 3.27
N PHE A 43 -15.23 -17.79 3.57
CA PHE A 43 -13.86 -17.76 3.06
C PHE A 43 -12.94 -18.56 3.98
N SER A 44 -11.82 -19.07 3.46
CA SER A 44 -10.79 -19.68 4.30
C SER A 44 -10.18 -18.64 5.25
N PHE A 45 -9.90 -19.07 6.48
CA PHE A 45 -9.16 -18.26 7.44
C PHE A 45 -7.73 -18.02 6.93
N LEU A 46 -7.26 -16.76 6.99
CA LEU A 46 -5.94 -16.37 6.50
C LEU A 46 -4.99 -16.04 7.65
N SER A 47 -3.85 -16.74 7.69
CA SER A 47 -2.72 -16.40 8.55
C SER A 47 -1.42 -16.75 7.84
N PRO A 48 -0.48 -15.80 7.71
CA PRO A 48 0.85 -16.10 7.18
C PRO A 48 1.61 -17.00 8.15
N GLU A 49 2.57 -17.76 7.63
CA GLU A 49 3.47 -18.59 8.42
C GLU A 49 4.53 -17.72 9.09
N SER A 50 5.03 -16.72 8.36
CA SER A 50 6.01 -15.76 8.84
C SER A 50 5.45 -14.83 9.91
N ASP A 51 6.28 -14.49 10.90
CA ASP A 51 5.96 -13.44 11.86
C ASP A 51 6.15 -12.06 11.23
N LEU A 52 5.08 -11.50 10.66
CA LEU A 52 5.10 -10.21 9.94
C LEU A 52 5.57 -9.01 10.78
N ILE A 53 5.73 -9.18 12.09
CA ILE A 53 6.28 -8.14 12.98
C ILE A 53 7.80 -8.12 12.89
N THR A 54 8.44 -9.29 12.82
CA THR A 54 9.89 -9.47 12.96
C THR A 54 10.60 -9.88 11.66
N THR A 55 9.90 -10.58 10.76
CA THR A 55 10.42 -11.00 9.46
C THR A 55 10.58 -9.81 8.52
N SER A 56 11.75 -9.69 7.88
CA SER A 56 11.96 -8.72 6.81
C SER A 56 11.03 -9.00 5.64
N THR A 57 10.46 -7.98 5.00
CA THR A 57 9.54 -8.19 3.87
C THR A 57 10.19 -8.85 2.65
N SER A 58 11.53 -8.75 2.54
CA SER A 58 12.34 -9.43 1.52
C SER A 58 12.58 -10.93 1.79
N GLU A 59 12.21 -11.41 2.99
CA GLU A 59 12.33 -12.80 3.43
C GLU A 59 10.98 -13.53 3.43
N LEU A 60 9.88 -12.83 3.16
CA LEU A 60 8.55 -13.43 3.05
C LEU A 60 8.50 -14.45 1.92
N SER A 61 7.91 -15.61 2.20
CA SER A 61 7.70 -16.65 1.20
C SER A 61 6.64 -16.24 0.18
N GLU A 62 6.60 -16.91 -0.98
CA GLU A 62 5.52 -16.69 -1.95
C GLU A 62 4.14 -16.97 -1.35
N ASN A 63 4.01 -17.98 -0.49
CA ASN A 63 2.78 -18.26 0.25
C ASN A 63 2.40 -17.11 1.20
N ASP A 64 3.36 -16.53 1.93
CA ASP A 64 3.08 -15.36 2.78
C ASP A 64 2.56 -14.18 1.94
N LEU A 65 3.17 -13.93 0.78
CA LEU A 65 2.73 -12.87 -0.14
C LEU A 65 1.33 -13.14 -0.69
N ILE A 66 1.00 -14.38 -1.03
CA ILE A 66 -0.35 -14.79 -1.46
C ILE A 66 -1.36 -14.52 -0.34
N VAL A 67 -1.08 -14.97 0.89
CA VAL A 67 -1.96 -14.78 2.05
C VAL A 67 -2.18 -13.29 2.36
N ILE A 68 -1.11 -12.50 2.35
CA ILE A 68 -1.19 -11.04 2.54
C ILE A 68 -2.03 -10.41 1.43
N SER A 69 -1.81 -10.81 0.18
CA SER A 69 -2.51 -10.28 -0.99
C SER A 69 -4.01 -10.59 -0.95
N GLU A 70 -4.40 -11.81 -0.58
CA GLU A 70 -5.81 -12.18 -0.40
C GLU A 70 -6.46 -11.44 0.76
N ALA A 71 -5.75 -11.29 1.88
CA ALA A 71 -6.28 -10.55 3.02
C ALA A 71 -6.45 -9.06 2.70
N PHE A 72 -5.53 -8.48 1.93
CA PHE A 72 -5.63 -7.09 1.47
C PHE A 72 -6.87 -6.85 0.60
N GLN A 73 -7.28 -7.83 -0.23
CA GLN A 73 -8.51 -7.75 -1.02
C GLN A 73 -9.79 -7.78 -0.18
N ARG A 74 -9.74 -8.34 1.04
CA ARG A 74 -10.89 -8.38 1.96
C ARG A 74 -11.09 -7.07 2.72
N LEU A 75 -10.05 -6.25 2.85
CA LEU A 75 -10.12 -4.97 3.56
C LEU A 75 -11.02 -3.98 2.84
N SER A 76 -11.83 -3.27 3.61
CA SER A 76 -12.59 -2.11 3.15
C SER A 76 -11.75 -0.87 3.42
N ILE A 77 -11.05 -0.41 2.39
CA ILE A 77 -10.09 0.70 2.47
C ILE A 77 -10.72 1.94 1.83
N ASP A 78 -10.69 3.05 2.57
CA ASP A 78 -11.17 4.36 2.11
C ASP A 78 -10.13 5.46 2.37
N THR A 79 -10.40 6.65 1.83
CA THR A 79 -9.67 7.87 2.16
C THR A 79 -10.49 8.74 3.10
N LYS A 80 -10.03 8.92 4.35
CA LYS A 80 -10.65 9.83 5.34
C LYS A 80 -9.75 11.04 5.56
N ASN A 81 -10.24 12.24 5.25
CA ASN A 81 -9.47 13.49 5.34
C ASN A 81 -8.12 13.46 4.57
N GLY A 82 -8.11 12.82 3.39
CA GLY A 82 -6.89 12.66 2.58
C GLY A 82 -5.92 11.60 3.10
N LEU A 83 -6.30 10.81 4.11
CA LEU A 83 -5.48 9.74 4.70
C LEU A 83 -6.06 8.37 4.39
N PHE A 84 -5.18 7.40 4.19
CA PHE A 84 -5.51 5.98 4.03
C PHE A 84 -6.16 5.45 5.31
N HIS A 85 -7.27 4.73 5.19
CA HIS A 85 -7.97 4.21 6.36
C HIS A 85 -8.57 2.84 6.11
N ILE A 86 -8.27 1.90 7.00
CA ILE A 86 -8.91 0.58 7.06
C ILE A 86 -10.11 0.69 7.99
N ASN A 87 -11.30 0.40 7.46
CA ASN A 87 -12.57 0.53 8.18
C ASN A 87 -12.76 -0.56 9.24
N GLU A 88 -12.21 -1.75 9.02
CA GLU A 88 -12.27 -2.84 9.97
C GLU A 88 -11.54 -2.49 11.29
N SER A 89 -12.03 -3.07 12.38
CA SER A 89 -11.54 -2.91 13.74
C SER A 89 -10.78 -4.12 14.27
N SER A 90 -10.94 -5.30 13.65
CA SER A 90 -10.24 -6.54 13.99
C SER A 90 -10.07 -7.46 12.78
N GLY A 91 -9.13 -8.40 12.86
CA GLY A 91 -8.95 -9.44 11.83
C GLY A 91 -10.16 -10.37 11.71
N SER A 92 -10.86 -10.60 12.82
CA SER A 92 -12.06 -11.46 12.84
C SER A 92 -13.18 -10.99 11.88
N GLN A 93 -13.33 -9.68 11.65
CA GLN A 93 -14.36 -9.12 10.75
C GLN A 93 -14.16 -9.51 9.28
N ILE A 94 -12.92 -9.85 8.89
CA ILE A 94 -12.55 -10.27 7.53
C ILE A 94 -11.93 -11.68 7.48
N ASN A 95 -12.14 -12.45 8.55
CA ASN A 95 -11.69 -13.83 8.70
C ASN A 95 -10.17 -14.01 8.47
N ILE A 96 -9.36 -13.19 9.16
CA ILE A 96 -7.90 -13.26 9.17
C ILE A 96 -7.34 -13.27 10.59
N SER A 97 -6.08 -13.65 10.78
CA SER A 97 -5.43 -13.58 12.08
C SER A 97 -5.21 -12.14 12.56
N GLU A 98 -5.31 -11.91 13.86
CA GLU A 98 -5.08 -10.57 14.45
C GLU A 98 -3.65 -10.06 14.24
N LYS A 99 -2.68 -10.97 14.07
CA LYS A 99 -1.31 -10.60 13.68
C LYS A 99 -1.27 -10.00 12.27
N LEU A 100 -1.95 -10.62 11.31
CA LEU A 100 -2.05 -10.09 9.94
C LEU A 100 -2.84 -8.77 9.92
N PHE A 101 -3.90 -8.66 10.72
CA PHE A 101 -4.62 -7.40 10.86
C PHE A 101 -3.75 -6.28 11.44
N THR A 102 -2.99 -6.57 12.51
CA THR A 102 -2.03 -5.62 13.10
C THR A 102 -0.98 -5.17 12.08
N PHE A 103 -0.52 -6.07 11.23
CA PHE A 103 0.38 -5.74 10.11
C PHE A 103 -0.26 -4.71 9.16
N PHE A 104 -1.53 -4.85 8.80
CA PHE A 104 -2.22 -3.86 7.97
C PHE A 104 -2.44 -2.51 8.68
N LYS A 105 -2.74 -2.51 9.99
CA LYS A 105 -2.80 -1.25 10.77
C LYS A 105 -1.45 -0.54 10.82
N ARG A 106 -0.35 -1.29 10.83
CA ARG A 106 1.00 -0.72 10.67
C ARG A 106 1.16 -0.06 9.30
N ILE A 107 0.74 -0.73 8.21
CA ILE A 107 0.75 -0.17 6.86
C ILE A 107 -0.08 1.13 6.78
N GLU A 108 -1.27 1.17 7.37
CA GLU A 108 -2.07 2.40 7.44
C GLU A 108 -1.31 3.53 8.14
N SER A 109 -0.69 3.23 9.28
CA SER A 109 0.09 4.21 10.05
C SER A 109 1.29 4.77 9.26
N THR A 110 2.09 3.89 8.66
CA THR A 110 3.28 4.28 7.89
C THR A 110 2.92 5.02 6.60
N THR A 111 1.88 4.56 5.91
CA THR A 111 1.33 5.24 4.72
C THR A 111 0.85 6.65 5.09
N ASN A 112 0.12 6.80 6.19
CA ASN A 112 -0.36 8.10 6.63
C ASN A 112 0.75 9.03 7.13
N ALA A 113 1.80 8.49 7.75
CA ALA A 113 2.98 9.25 8.10
C ALA A 113 3.65 9.82 6.82
N ARG A 114 3.80 9.01 5.77
CA ARG A 114 4.31 9.46 4.47
C ARG A 114 3.44 10.56 3.85
N ILE A 115 2.12 10.36 3.81
CA ILE A 115 1.18 11.34 3.23
C ILE A 115 1.31 12.69 3.98
N LYS A 116 1.33 12.67 5.31
CA LYS A 116 1.46 13.89 6.13
C LYS A 116 2.78 14.63 5.89
N LEU A 117 3.88 13.89 5.73
CA LEU A 117 5.19 14.48 5.41
C LEU A 117 5.20 15.09 4.00
N SER A 118 4.60 14.41 3.02
CA SER A 118 4.50 14.92 1.65
C SER A 118 3.66 16.21 1.53
N GLY A 119 2.69 16.43 2.43
CA GLY A 119 1.91 17.66 2.49
C GLY A 119 2.69 18.90 2.99
N ASN A 120 3.83 18.73 3.65
CA ASN A 120 4.58 19.82 4.30
C ASN A 120 6.01 20.04 3.76
N GLN A 121 6.53 19.21 2.86
CA GLN A 121 7.87 19.38 2.28
C GLN A 121 7.92 18.87 0.83
N TYR A 122 7.63 19.75 -0.12
CA TYR A 122 8.04 19.56 -1.52
C TYR A 122 9.52 19.89 -1.66
N VAL A 123 10.39 18.98 -1.24
CA VAL A 123 11.83 19.07 -1.54
C VAL A 123 12.09 18.32 -2.85
N LYS A 124 12.57 19.09 -3.83
CA LYS A 124 13.02 18.74 -5.20
C LYS A 124 13.92 17.49 -5.29
N ALA A 125 13.63 16.52 -6.16
CA ALA A 125 14.63 15.65 -6.84
C ALA A 125 14.01 14.80 -7.97
N ILE A 126 14.82 14.34 -8.94
CA ILE A 126 14.57 13.44 -10.09
C ILE A 126 14.13 12.02 -9.60
N VAL A 127 13.94 11.00 -10.45
CA VAL A 127 14.15 9.59 -10.02
C VAL A 127 15.63 9.49 -9.57
N GLU A 128 15.93 10.18 -8.48
CA GLU A 128 17.21 10.54 -7.92
C GLU A 128 16.99 10.31 -6.44
N SER A 129 17.65 9.26 -6.05
CA SER A 129 18.38 9.17 -4.84
C SER A 129 19.27 10.44 -4.64
N ARG A 130 18.67 11.44 -3.98
CA ARG A 130 19.18 12.70 -3.38
C ARG A 130 19.91 13.79 -4.18
N LYS A 131 19.85 15.00 -3.60
CA LYS A 131 20.73 16.15 -3.83
C LYS A 131 21.85 16.23 -2.79
N LYS A 132 23.00 16.71 -3.25
CA LYS A 132 24.30 17.06 -2.63
C LYS A 132 24.43 17.59 -1.17
N GLU A 133 23.38 17.76 -0.37
CA GLU A 133 23.49 18.36 0.99
C GLU A 133 23.06 17.45 2.14
N GLN A 134 22.91 16.14 1.89
CA GLN A 134 22.40 15.23 2.91
C GLN A 134 23.35 14.04 3.03
N GLY A 135 24.21 14.11 4.06
CA GLY A 135 25.27 13.20 4.51
C GLY A 135 25.38 11.79 3.90
N ASP A 136 26.64 11.41 3.68
CA ASP A 136 27.26 10.25 3.02
C ASP A 136 26.79 8.81 3.35
N THR A 137 25.60 8.57 3.90
CA THR A 137 25.26 7.27 4.51
C THR A 137 23.95 6.60 4.05
N LEU A 138 23.24 7.11 3.04
CA LEU A 138 22.01 6.45 2.54
C LEU A 138 22.18 6.03 1.07
N GLN A 139 22.18 4.72 0.86
CA GLN A 139 22.51 4.05 -0.40
C GLN A 139 21.44 4.34 -1.46
N ASN A 140 21.89 4.82 -2.61
CA ASN A 140 21.08 5.32 -3.71
C ASN A 140 20.62 4.19 -4.67
N ASP A 141 20.08 3.11 -4.11
CA ASP A 141 20.01 1.79 -4.76
C ASP A 141 18.60 1.23 -4.95
N CYS A 142 17.52 2.03 -4.85
CA CYS A 142 16.15 1.51 -4.90
C CYS A 142 15.84 0.70 -6.17
N VAL A 143 16.38 1.12 -7.32
CA VAL A 143 16.27 0.36 -8.58
C VAL A 143 17.04 -0.96 -8.50
N ALA A 144 18.28 -0.95 -8.01
CA ALA A 144 19.09 -2.16 -7.85
C ALA A 144 18.45 -3.15 -6.86
N ARG A 145 17.95 -2.66 -5.72
CA ARG A 145 17.23 -3.44 -4.70
C ARG A 145 15.96 -4.08 -5.28
N THR A 146 15.20 -3.32 -6.05
CA THR A 146 13.99 -3.84 -6.72
C THR A 146 14.34 -4.88 -7.78
N ILE A 147 15.41 -4.66 -8.55
CA ILE A 147 15.91 -5.64 -9.55
C ILE A 147 16.29 -6.95 -8.86
N ILE A 148 17.14 -6.94 -7.83
CA ILE A 148 17.57 -8.18 -7.18
C ILE A 148 16.40 -8.91 -6.50
N ALA A 149 15.43 -8.17 -5.98
CA ALA A 149 14.25 -8.74 -5.34
C ALA A 149 13.32 -9.40 -6.36
N ILE A 150 13.06 -8.76 -7.51
CA ILE A 150 12.32 -9.40 -8.60
C ILE A 150 13.06 -10.62 -9.14
N ALA A 151 14.38 -10.53 -9.34
CA ALA A 151 15.17 -11.64 -9.84
C ALA A 151 15.13 -12.85 -8.90
N LYS A 152 15.25 -12.61 -7.58
CA LYS A 152 15.04 -13.63 -6.53
C LYS A 152 13.64 -14.23 -6.59
N ASP A 153 12.60 -13.40 -6.71
CA ASP A 153 11.21 -13.85 -6.79
C ASP A 153 10.93 -14.69 -8.05
N LEU A 154 11.69 -14.50 -9.13
CA LEU A 154 11.64 -15.28 -10.36
C LEU A 154 12.50 -16.55 -10.31
N GLY A 155 13.20 -16.80 -9.19
CA GLY A 155 14.06 -17.97 -9.00
C GLY A 155 15.49 -17.82 -9.52
N GLU A 156 15.87 -16.63 -9.99
CA GLU A 156 17.17 -16.33 -10.62
C GLU A 156 17.87 -15.18 -9.87
N PRO A 157 18.36 -15.41 -8.64
CA PRO A 157 18.87 -14.33 -7.79
C PRO A 157 20.13 -13.67 -8.38
N LEU A 158 20.15 -12.34 -8.41
CA LEU A 158 21.28 -11.54 -8.87
C LEU A 158 22.07 -10.93 -7.69
N PRO A 159 23.42 -10.87 -7.74
CA PRO A 159 24.22 -10.24 -6.71
C PRO A 159 24.03 -8.72 -6.69
N LEU A 160 23.71 -8.15 -5.51
CA LEU A 160 23.51 -6.70 -5.34
C LEU A 160 24.69 -5.88 -5.86
N LEU A 161 25.92 -6.26 -5.51
CA LEU A 161 27.12 -5.50 -5.90
C LEU A 161 27.25 -5.41 -7.43
N GLN A 162 26.99 -6.49 -8.16
CA GLN A 162 27.08 -6.51 -9.62
C GLN A 162 26.01 -5.63 -10.28
N VAL A 163 24.77 -5.70 -9.79
CA VAL A 163 23.67 -4.86 -10.29
C VAL A 163 23.97 -3.37 -10.02
N THR A 164 24.41 -3.05 -8.81
CA THR A 164 24.79 -1.67 -8.44
C THR A 164 25.95 -1.17 -9.27
N ASP A 165 27.04 -1.93 -9.40
CA ASP A 165 28.23 -1.54 -10.17
C ASP A 165 27.91 -1.37 -11.67
N TRP A 166 27.00 -2.17 -12.23
CA TRP A 166 26.55 -1.98 -13.59
C TRP A 166 25.78 -0.66 -13.74
N ILE A 167 24.83 -0.38 -12.84
CA ILE A 167 24.04 0.86 -12.86
C ILE A 167 24.95 2.08 -12.67
N GLU A 168 25.85 2.06 -11.68
CA GLU A 168 26.74 3.17 -11.36
C GLU A 168 27.73 3.47 -12.49
N ARG A 169 28.20 2.46 -13.23
CA ARG A 169 29.05 2.67 -14.42
C ARG A 169 28.34 3.44 -15.53
N GLN A 170 27.02 3.30 -15.65
CA GLN A 170 26.23 3.93 -16.71
C GLN A 170 25.72 5.31 -16.30
N PHE A 171 25.31 5.47 -15.03
CA PHE A 171 24.54 6.65 -14.59
C PHE A 171 25.15 7.37 -13.39
N GLY A 172 26.20 6.83 -12.79
CA GLY A 172 26.80 7.35 -11.55
C GLY A 172 26.04 6.93 -10.29
N LYS A 173 26.45 7.50 -9.15
CA LYS A 173 25.92 7.16 -7.81
C LYS A 173 24.62 7.87 -7.45
N GLU A 174 24.15 8.78 -8.29
CA GLU A 174 22.97 9.62 -8.02
C GLU A 174 21.64 8.93 -8.40
N GLY A 175 21.70 7.67 -8.85
CA GLY A 175 20.54 6.85 -9.18
C GLY A 175 20.25 6.76 -10.68
N VAL A 176 19.12 6.13 -11.03
CA VAL A 176 18.72 5.89 -12.42
C VAL A 176 17.75 6.98 -12.89
N PRO A 177 18.12 7.81 -13.88
CA PRO A 177 17.20 8.78 -14.46
C PRO A 177 15.92 8.11 -14.97
N GLY A 178 14.76 8.74 -14.75
CA GLY A 178 13.47 8.17 -15.16
C GLY A 178 13.39 7.85 -16.66
N SER A 179 14.09 8.61 -17.51
CA SER A 179 14.21 8.36 -18.95
C SER A 179 15.04 7.11 -19.30
N ALA A 180 15.95 6.70 -18.41
CA ALA A 180 16.82 5.53 -18.59
C ALA A 180 16.27 4.27 -17.91
N LEU A 181 15.22 4.39 -17.07
CA LEU A 181 14.67 3.24 -16.34
C LEU A 181 14.26 2.10 -17.28
N SER A 182 13.65 2.40 -18.43
CA SER A 182 13.27 1.37 -19.39
C SER A 182 14.49 0.59 -19.88
N SER A 183 15.57 1.27 -20.28
CA SER A 183 16.80 0.61 -20.77
C SER A 183 17.52 -0.16 -19.68
N VAL A 184 17.47 0.30 -18.43
CA VAL A 184 18.00 -0.45 -17.29
C VAL A 184 17.24 -1.77 -17.13
N LEU A 185 15.92 -1.72 -17.12
CA LEU A 185 15.11 -2.93 -16.99
C LEU A 185 15.25 -3.86 -18.21
N ASP A 186 15.42 -3.32 -19.42
CA ASP A 186 15.70 -4.13 -20.63
C ASP A 186 17.03 -4.87 -20.55
N HIS A 187 18.00 -4.36 -19.77
CA HIS A 187 19.26 -5.07 -19.55
C HIS A 187 19.02 -6.33 -18.71
N PHE A 188 18.31 -6.21 -17.58
CA PHE A 188 18.16 -7.30 -16.63
C PHE A 188 17.02 -8.27 -16.95
N PHE A 189 15.97 -7.84 -17.65
CA PHE A 189 14.75 -8.61 -17.79
C PHE A 189 14.07 -8.51 -19.16
N THR A 190 13.30 -9.55 -19.50
CA THR A 190 12.22 -9.42 -20.47
C THR A 190 11.05 -8.72 -19.79
N LYS A 191 10.63 -7.59 -20.37
CA LYS A 191 9.58 -6.75 -19.79
C LYS A 191 8.57 -6.21 -20.78
N ARG A 192 7.42 -5.83 -20.25
CA ARG A 192 6.39 -5.06 -20.96
C ARG A 192 5.94 -3.86 -20.14
N ARG A 193 5.98 -2.66 -20.74
CA ARG A 193 5.44 -1.45 -20.10
C ARG A 193 3.93 -1.58 -19.90
N ILE A 194 3.47 -1.17 -18.73
CA ILE A 194 2.06 -1.02 -18.41
C ILE A 194 1.68 0.44 -18.65
N THR A 195 0.81 0.68 -19.64
CA THR A 195 0.29 2.02 -19.94
C THR A 195 -0.86 2.43 -19.03
N THR A 196 -1.62 1.46 -18.56
CA THR A 196 -2.72 1.63 -17.60
C THR A 196 -2.65 0.47 -16.63
N LEU A 197 -2.47 0.77 -15.33
CA LEU A 197 -2.45 -0.27 -14.31
C LEU A 197 -3.78 -1.02 -14.30
N PRO A 198 -3.77 -2.35 -14.16
CA PRO A 198 -5.00 -3.11 -14.05
C PRO A 198 -5.75 -2.71 -12.78
N THR A 199 -7.08 -2.82 -12.81
CA THR A 199 -7.93 -2.55 -11.64
C THR A 199 -7.76 -3.59 -10.54
N SER A 200 -7.24 -4.76 -10.88
CA SER A 200 -6.93 -5.85 -9.97
C SER A 200 -5.64 -6.56 -10.36
N TYR A 201 -4.79 -6.87 -9.39
CA TYR A 201 -3.61 -7.70 -9.55
C TYR A 201 -3.28 -8.38 -8.23
N LYS A 202 -2.76 -9.61 -8.29
CA LYS A 202 -2.30 -10.37 -7.14
C LYS A 202 -1.00 -11.09 -7.48
N CYS A 203 0.04 -10.82 -6.69
CA CYS A 203 1.29 -11.57 -6.72
C CYS A 203 1.02 -13.04 -6.38
N GLY A 204 1.67 -13.97 -7.09
CA GLY A 204 1.48 -15.43 -6.95
C GLY A 204 0.45 -16.04 -7.91
N ASP A 205 -0.48 -15.26 -8.47
CA ASP A 205 -1.41 -15.76 -9.50
C ASP A 205 -0.75 -15.90 -10.88
N THR A 206 0.43 -15.31 -11.06
CA THR A 206 1.21 -15.36 -12.30
C THR A 206 2.69 -15.56 -12.00
N THR A 207 3.43 -16.10 -12.97
CA THR A 207 4.90 -16.16 -12.93
C THR A 207 5.56 -14.80 -13.14
N THR A 208 4.79 -13.71 -13.26
CA THR A 208 5.30 -12.37 -13.50
C THR A 208 5.35 -11.56 -12.21
N ARG A 209 6.16 -10.50 -12.22
CA ARG A 209 6.20 -9.48 -11.18
C ARG A 209 5.95 -8.10 -11.79
N ILE A 210 5.37 -7.20 -11.02
CA ILE A 210 5.18 -5.82 -11.46
C ILE A 210 6.19 -4.92 -10.76
N PHE A 211 7.13 -4.39 -11.53
CA PHE A 211 7.97 -3.27 -11.10
C PHE A 211 7.14 -1.99 -11.15
N GLY A 212 7.05 -1.26 -10.05
CA GLY A 212 6.36 0.02 -9.94
C GLY A 212 7.30 1.17 -9.60
N VAL A 213 6.95 2.38 -10.05
CA VAL A 213 7.59 3.63 -9.62
C VAL A 213 6.56 4.50 -8.92
N LEU A 214 6.71 4.65 -7.61
CA LEU A 214 5.92 5.58 -6.80
C LEU A 214 6.33 7.02 -7.10
N LYS A 215 5.35 7.89 -7.32
CA LYS A 215 5.53 9.35 -7.40
C LYS A 215 5.67 9.88 -5.98
N LEU A 216 6.86 10.30 -5.59
CA LEU A 216 7.09 10.99 -4.32
C LEU A 216 6.99 12.51 -4.47
N SER A 217 7.33 13.04 -5.65
CA SER A 217 7.20 14.46 -6.00
C SER A 217 7.10 14.61 -7.53
N PRO A 218 6.87 15.82 -8.08
CA PRO A 218 6.79 16.04 -9.53
C PRO A 218 8.00 15.52 -10.30
N ASN A 219 9.17 15.51 -9.67
CA ASN A 219 10.38 14.98 -10.28
C ASN A 219 10.82 13.65 -9.64
N ALA A 220 10.26 13.23 -8.49
CA ALA A 220 10.81 12.14 -7.68
C ALA A 220 10.06 10.82 -7.82
N GLY A 221 10.83 9.75 -8.06
CA GLY A 221 10.34 8.38 -8.17
C GLY A 221 11.02 7.44 -7.16
N HIS A 222 10.28 6.46 -6.65
CA HIS A 222 10.84 5.37 -5.85
C HIS A 222 10.45 4.01 -6.43
N ALA A 223 11.44 3.12 -6.63
CA ALA A 223 11.23 1.80 -7.20
C ALA A 223 10.71 0.83 -6.14
N VAL A 224 9.66 0.08 -6.50
CA VAL A 224 8.97 -0.87 -5.62
C VAL A 224 8.46 -2.06 -6.42
N ILE A 225 8.08 -3.14 -5.72
CA ILE A 225 7.38 -4.27 -6.31
C ILE A 225 5.91 -4.18 -5.93
N ILE A 226 5.01 -4.16 -6.92
CA ILE A 226 3.58 -4.20 -6.67
C ILE A 226 3.19 -5.63 -6.30
N ILE A 227 2.57 -5.79 -5.13
CA ILE A 227 2.13 -7.07 -4.58
C ILE A 227 0.64 -7.31 -4.83
N ASN A 228 -0.17 -6.26 -4.66
CA ASN A 228 -1.61 -6.33 -4.93
C ASN A 228 -2.12 -4.99 -5.47
N ILE A 229 -3.11 -5.05 -6.35
CA ILE A 229 -3.95 -3.91 -6.70
C ILE A 229 -5.39 -4.30 -6.41
N SER A 230 -6.06 -3.52 -5.59
CA SER A 230 -7.47 -3.73 -5.22
C SER A 230 -8.11 -2.41 -4.81
N ASN A 231 -9.36 -2.20 -5.21
CA ASN A 231 -10.19 -1.06 -4.79
C ASN A 231 -9.54 0.32 -4.98
N GLY A 232 -8.73 0.49 -6.05
CA GLY A 232 -8.02 1.74 -6.33
C GLY A 232 -6.76 1.98 -5.49
N PHE A 233 -6.38 1.00 -4.67
CA PHE A 233 -5.16 1.01 -3.87
C PHE A 233 -4.16 -0.03 -4.38
N VAL A 234 -2.89 0.24 -4.11
CA VAL A 234 -1.76 -0.60 -4.46
C VAL A 234 -1.02 -0.95 -3.18
N LEU A 235 -0.93 -2.24 -2.87
CA LEU A 235 -0.01 -2.78 -1.87
C LEU A 235 1.32 -3.06 -2.56
N TYR A 236 2.42 -2.56 -2.00
CA TYR A 236 3.75 -2.70 -2.58
C TYR A 236 4.80 -3.04 -1.53
N ARG A 237 5.82 -3.80 -1.96
CA ARG A 237 7.04 -4.07 -1.20
C ARG A 237 8.13 -3.07 -1.62
N ASP A 238 8.80 -2.50 -0.63
CA ASP A 238 9.93 -1.60 -0.75
C ASP A 238 11.17 -2.30 -0.19
N ASP A 239 11.88 -3.00 -1.07
CA ASP A 239 13.06 -3.81 -0.74
C ASP A 239 14.29 -2.97 -0.37
N GLN A 240 14.29 -1.64 -0.63
CA GLN A 240 15.35 -0.77 -0.13
C GLN A 240 15.20 -0.54 1.39
N ASN A 241 13.96 -0.37 1.84
CA ASN A 241 13.66 -0.07 3.24
C ASN A 241 13.13 -1.28 4.03
N SER A 242 13.21 -2.48 3.42
CA SER A 242 12.75 -3.75 3.97
C SER A 242 11.31 -3.71 4.50
N ASN A 243 10.42 -2.94 3.87
CA ASN A 243 9.06 -2.75 4.34
C ASN A 243 8.00 -2.98 3.25
N MET A 244 6.73 -3.02 3.67
CA MET A 244 5.57 -3.08 2.80
C MET A 244 4.64 -1.93 3.17
N ASN A 245 4.05 -1.29 2.18
CA ASN A 245 3.22 -0.11 2.35
C ASN A 245 2.10 -0.09 1.29
N ALA A 246 1.18 0.86 1.43
CA ALA A 246 0.10 1.07 0.48
C ALA A 246 0.12 2.50 -0.11
N CYS A 247 -0.45 2.65 -1.30
CA CYS A 247 -0.66 3.95 -1.94
C CYS A 247 -1.92 3.91 -2.80
N MET A 248 -2.40 5.08 -3.22
CA MET A 248 -3.41 5.16 -4.26
C MET A 248 -2.80 4.75 -5.60
N ILE A 249 -3.59 4.09 -6.46
CA ILE A 249 -3.12 3.66 -7.79
C ILE A 249 -2.59 4.83 -8.65
N SER A 250 -3.13 6.03 -8.46
CA SER A 250 -2.69 7.27 -9.13
C SER A 250 -1.28 7.72 -8.75
N GLU A 251 -0.77 7.26 -7.60
CA GLU A 251 0.59 7.53 -7.14
C GLU A 251 1.63 6.68 -7.88
N ILE A 252 1.24 5.65 -8.64
CA ILE A 252 2.17 4.92 -9.50
C ILE A 252 2.34 5.66 -10.83
N GLY A 253 3.57 6.05 -11.15
CA GLY A 253 3.91 6.82 -12.36
C GLY A 253 4.33 5.98 -13.55
N ASN A 254 5.12 4.94 -13.31
CA ASN A 254 5.50 3.96 -14.32
C ASN A 254 5.36 2.58 -13.72
N ALA A 255 4.98 1.61 -14.55
CA ALA A 255 4.98 0.22 -14.16
C ALA A 255 5.34 -0.68 -15.34
N TYR A 256 5.97 -1.82 -15.02
CA TYR A 256 6.43 -2.80 -15.99
C TYR A 256 6.11 -4.19 -15.46
N ILE A 257 5.52 -5.03 -16.31
CA ILE A 257 5.44 -6.46 -16.07
C ILE A 257 6.78 -7.06 -16.45
N ILE A 258 7.33 -7.85 -15.53
CA ILE A 258 8.60 -8.55 -15.64
C ILE A 258 8.30 -10.05 -15.66
N SER A 259 8.81 -10.78 -16.65
CA SER A 259 8.53 -12.21 -16.83
C SER A 259 9.72 -13.13 -16.59
N GLU A 260 10.94 -12.69 -16.87
CA GLU A 260 12.15 -13.51 -16.78
C GLU A 260 13.39 -12.63 -16.64
N VAL A 261 14.45 -13.17 -16.04
CA VAL A 261 15.80 -12.61 -16.06
C VAL A 261 16.45 -12.93 -17.41
N ASN A 262 17.07 -11.95 -18.05
CA ASN A 262 17.70 -12.15 -19.35
C ASN A 262 18.86 -13.16 -19.24
N ALA A 263 18.90 -14.16 -20.11
CA ALA A 263 19.90 -15.23 -20.06
C ALA A 263 21.35 -14.71 -20.14
N ASP A 264 21.59 -13.63 -20.88
CA ASP A 264 22.93 -13.05 -21.06
C ASP A 264 23.49 -12.42 -19.78
N ILE A 265 22.63 -12.09 -18.81
CA ILE A 265 23.00 -11.53 -17.51
C ILE A 265 23.64 -12.60 -16.62
N ILE A 266 23.11 -13.83 -16.65
CA ILE A 266 23.52 -14.94 -15.78
C ILE A 266 24.99 -15.33 -16.02
N TYR A 267 25.51 -15.06 -17.22
CA TYR A 267 26.87 -15.43 -17.61
C TYR A 267 27.87 -14.27 -17.68
N ASN A 268 27.45 -13.01 -17.59
CA ASN A 268 28.30 -11.85 -17.92
C ASN A 268 28.29 -10.69 -16.91
N LEU A 269 27.78 -10.89 -15.69
CA LEU A 269 27.86 -9.90 -14.60
C LEU A 269 29.17 -9.95 -13.80
#